data_AF-A0A382TQR4-F1
#
_entry.id   AF-A0A382TQR4-F1
#
_cell.length_a   1.000
_cell.length_b   1.000
_cell.length_c   1.000
_cell.angle_alpha   90.00
_cell.angle_beta   90.00
_cell.angle_gamma   90.00
#
_symmetry.space_group_name_H-M   'P 1'
#
loop_
_entity.id
_entity.type
_entity.pdbx_description
1 polymer ?
#
loop_
_entity_poly.entity_id
_entity_poly.type
_entity_poly.pdbx_seq_one_letter_code
_entity_poly.pdbx_strand_id
1 'polypeptide(L)'
;MRIRNPNENYGGGRENLTADFLQAIGFLGTDGPKTRETKRARTGILLFTKCLIPEPAHSWTTSEIAAELDVPLQAIYRHLQWLREVGFLTEDFPGKAEDPKKVRLWHYDLQKAWDGVENRARICLDTYRDIINNLNQTLKETKEIVPEGMMALERDETFTIDIREIERGNNLNYESELGALGRGIGLFSNHHYPYRESMPYKIIDECFFQRPDRAWTAEEISAWIETTRPTAYRHLNRLISL
;
A
#
# COMPACT_ATOMS: atom_id res chain seq x y z
N MET A 1 -19.38 -38.69 6.90
CA MET A 1 -18.27 -37.74 7.20
C MET A 1 -17.07 -38.17 6.36
N ARG A 2 -16.87 -37.57 5.18
CA ARG A 2 -15.73 -37.92 4.29
C ARG A 2 -14.64 -36.88 4.50
N ILE A 3 -13.62 -37.26 5.26
CA ILE A 3 -12.34 -36.56 5.35
C ILE A 3 -11.68 -36.74 3.98
N ARG A 4 -11.54 -35.65 3.20
CA ARG A 4 -10.75 -35.65 1.96
C ARG A 4 -9.31 -35.31 2.31
N ASN A 5 -8.43 -36.21 1.86
CA ASN A 5 -6.98 -36.16 2.01
C ASN A 5 -6.39 -34.83 1.49
N PRO A 6 -5.63 -34.10 2.32
CA PRO A 6 -4.72 -33.06 1.87
C PRO A 6 -3.42 -33.72 1.37
N ASN A 7 -3.46 -34.30 0.17
CA ASN A 7 -2.27 -34.78 -0.51
C ASN A 7 -2.41 -34.52 -2.01
N GLU A 8 -2.06 -33.31 -2.44
CA GLU A 8 -1.52 -33.06 -3.78
C GLU A 8 -0.43 -31.98 -3.62
N ASN A 9 0.79 -32.35 -3.99
CA ASN A 9 1.95 -31.46 -4.04
C ASN A 9 1.63 -30.25 -4.90
N TYR A 10 1.65 -29.04 -4.33
CA TYR A 10 1.72 -27.81 -5.10
C TYR A 10 3.09 -27.77 -5.77
N GLY A 11 3.14 -27.99 -7.09
CA GLY A 11 4.41 -28.21 -7.77
C GLY A 11 4.28 -28.26 -9.29
N GLY A 12 3.77 -27.18 -9.88
CA GLY A 12 4.13 -26.79 -11.25
C GLY A 12 5.09 -25.61 -11.19
N GLY A 13 5.96 -25.46 -12.21
CA GLY A 13 6.86 -24.30 -12.29
C GLY A 13 6.10 -22.96 -12.33
N ARG A 14 4.87 -22.95 -12.87
CA ARG A 14 4.05 -21.74 -13.00
C ARG A 14 3.54 -21.21 -11.66
N GLU A 15 3.01 -22.07 -10.80
CA GLU A 15 2.52 -21.68 -9.47
C GLU A 15 3.63 -21.15 -8.59
N ASN A 16 4.83 -21.73 -8.66
CA ASN A 16 5.99 -21.24 -7.92
C ASN A 16 6.44 -19.86 -8.40
N LEU A 17 6.52 -19.64 -9.72
CA LEU A 17 6.85 -18.33 -10.29
C LEU A 17 5.80 -17.26 -9.91
N THR A 18 4.52 -17.61 -9.97
CA THR A 18 3.45 -16.73 -9.52
C THR A 18 3.56 -16.46 -8.02
N ALA A 19 3.85 -17.46 -7.20
CA ALA A 19 4.03 -17.27 -5.76
C ALA A 19 5.22 -16.35 -5.45
N ASP A 20 6.35 -16.51 -6.14
CA ASP A 20 7.53 -15.66 -5.99
C ASP A 20 7.21 -14.21 -6.36
N PHE A 21 6.55 -14.00 -7.49
CA PHE A 21 6.10 -12.67 -7.92
C PHE A 21 5.14 -12.02 -6.92
N LEU A 22 4.08 -12.73 -6.53
CA LEU A 22 3.07 -12.24 -5.59
C LEU A 22 3.66 -11.97 -4.19
N GLN A 23 4.69 -12.72 -3.80
CA GLN A 23 5.45 -12.48 -2.58
C GLN A 23 6.28 -11.19 -2.69
N ALA A 24 6.97 -10.99 -3.82
CA ALA A 24 7.83 -9.83 -4.05
C ALA A 24 7.06 -8.51 -4.05
N ILE A 25 5.84 -8.51 -4.57
CA ILE A 25 4.96 -7.31 -4.58
C ILE A 25 4.13 -7.17 -3.30
N GLY A 26 4.39 -8.00 -2.26
CA GLY A 26 3.71 -7.92 -0.97
C GLY A 26 2.27 -8.46 -0.92
N PHE A 27 1.74 -9.01 -2.02
CA PHE A 27 0.36 -9.51 -2.09
C PHE A 27 0.09 -10.67 -1.11
N LEU A 28 1.08 -11.53 -0.90
CA LEU A 28 0.98 -12.68 0.01
C LEU A 28 1.31 -12.35 1.48
N GLY A 29 1.76 -11.12 1.77
CA GLY A 29 2.31 -10.71 3.08
C GLY A 29 3.79 -11.08 3.24
N THR A 30 4.49 -10.53 4.23
CA THR A 30 5.97 -10.56 4.35
C THR A 30 6.58 -11.75 5.11
N ASP A 31 5.76 -12.67 5.64
CA ASP A 31 6.24 -13.61 6.66
C ASP A 31 6.64 -14.99 6.12
N GLY A 32 7.92 -15.15 5.80
CA GLY A 32 8.64 -16.44 5.72
C GLY A 32 8.10 -17.54 4.79
N PRO A 33 8.80 -18.68 4.64
CA PRO A 33 8.45 -19.72 3.67
C PRO A 33 7.07 -20.38 3.88
N LYS A 34 6.54 -20.33 5.11
CA LYS A 34 5.29 -21.01 5.50
C LYS A 34 4.02 -20.26 5.09
N THR A 35 4.09 -18.98 4.70
CA THR A 35 2.90 -18.20 4.29
C THR A 35 2.32 -18.69 2.96
N ARG A 36 3.16 -19.23 2.06
CA ARG A 36 2.75 -19.81 0.77
C ARG A 36 1.77 -20.97 0.90
N GLU A 37 1.75 -21.62 2.06
CA GLU A 37 0.88 -22.76 2.33
C GLU A 37 -0.47 -22.36 2.94
N THR A 38 -0.64 -21.09 3.32
CA THR A 38 -1.91 -20.62 3.88
C THR A 38 -3.03 -20.70 2.85
N LYS A 39 -4.27 -20.92 3.32
CA LYS A 39 -5.45 -20.90 2.44
C LYS A 39 -5.54 -19.59 1.64
N ARG A 40 -5.22 -18.46 2.29
CA ARG A 40 -5.18 -17.13 1.66
C ARG A 40 -4.17 -17.06 0.52
N ALA A 41 -2.93 -17.49 0.77
CA ALA A 41 -1.90 -17.43 -0.26
C ALA A 41 -2.24 -18.35 -1.45
N ARG A 42 -2.74 -19.56 -1.16
CA ARG A 42 -3.21 -20.50 -2.19
C ARG A 42 -4.34 -19.90 -3.04
N THR A 43 -5.34 -19.26 -2.44
CA THR A 43 -6.39 -18.56 -3.18
C THR A 43 -5.81 -17.48 -4.09
N GLY A 44 -4.87 -16.68 -3.59
CA GLY A 44 -4.19 -15.65 -4.38
C GLY A 44 -3.41 -16.21 -5.57
N ILE A 45 -2.63 -17.28 -5.37
CA ILE A 45 -1.86 -17.94 -6.43
C ILE A 45 -2.81 -18.50 -7.50
N LEU A 46 -3.85 -19.22 -7.08
CA LEU A 46 -4.80 -19.84 -8.00
C LEU A 46 -5.62 -18.82 -8.78
N LEU A 47 -5.97 -17.67 -8.17
CA LEU A 47 -6.62 -16.57 -8.88
C LEU A 47 -5.81 -16.15 -10.13
N PHE A 48 -4.48 -16.08 -10.01
CA PHE A 48 -3.62 -15.76 -11.14
C PHE A 48 -3.46 -16.94 -12.10
N THR A 49 -3.17 -18.14 -11.59
CA THR A 49 -2.79 -19.27 -12.45
C THR A 49 -3.98 -20.00 -13.08
N LYS A 50 -5.20 -19.82 -12.58
CA LYS A 50 -6.42 -20.43 -13.12
C LYS A 50 -7.36 -19.45 -13.80
N CYS A 51 -7.45 -18.21 -13.32
CA CYS A 51 -8.42 -17.25 -13.85
C CYS A 51 -7.76 -16.15 -14.69
N LEU A 52 -6.93 -15.32 -14.05
CA LEU A 52 -6.50 -14.04 -14.64
C LEU A 52 -5.48 -14.18 -15.79
N ILE A 53 -4.48 -15.06 -15.65
CA ILE A 53 -3.43 -15.22 -16.67
C ILE A 53 -3.87 -16.12 -17.83
N PRO A 54 -4.55 -17.28 -17.61
CA PRO A 54 -4.92 -18.17 -18.71
C PRO A 54 -6.00 -17.59 -19.62
N GLU A 55 -6.92 -16.79 -19.07
CA GLU A 55 -8.04 -16.21 -19.79
C GLU A 55 -8.08 -14.68 -19.67
N PRO A 56 -7.09 -13.97 -20.24
CA PRO A 56 -6.94 -12.53 -20.01
C PRO A 56 -8.09 -11.69 -20.60
N ALA A 57 -8.75 -12.20 -21.66
CA ALA A 57 -9.92 -11.58 -22.28
C ALA A 57 -11.23 -11.85 -21.53
N HIS A 58 -11.23 -12.80 -20.60
CA HIS A 58 -12.43 -13.16 -19.86
C HIS A 58 -12.68 -12.15 -18.73
N SER A 59 -13.87 -11.57 -18.72
CA SER A 59 -14.33 -10.65 -17.67
C SER A 59 -15.02 -11.45 -16.57
N TRP A 60 -14.30 -11.72 -15.49
CA TRP A 60 -14.73 -12.60 -14.40
C TRP A 60 -15.59 -11.86 -13.37
N THR A 61 -16.71 -12.44 -12.97
CA THR A 61 -17.42 -12.04 -11.74
C THR A 61 -16.75 -12.64 -10.50
N THR A 62 -16.94 -12.02 -9.33
CA THR A 62 -16.48 -12.58 -8.05
C THR A 62 -17.01 -13.99 -7.81
N SER A 63 -18.25 -14.26 -8.22
CA SER A 63 -18.91 -15.56 -8.05
C SER A 63 -18.31 -16.64 -8.95
N GLU A 64 -17.97 -16.31 -10.21
CA GLU A 64 -17.30 -17.24 -11.13
C GLU A 64 -15.92 -17.62 -10.61
N ILE A 65 -15.13 -16.64 -10.12
CA ILE A 65 -13.83 -16.92 -9.51
C ILE A 65 -13.99 -17.82 -8.28
N ALA A 66 -14.96 -17.52 -7.40
CA ALA A 66 -15.18 -18.32 -6.20
C ALA A 66 -15.53 -19.78 -6.54
N ALA A 67 -16.34 -19.99 -7.57
CA ALA A 67 -16.69 -21.31 -8.08
C ALA A 67 -15.48 -22.04 -8.71
N GLU A 68 -14.73 -21.36 -9.57
CA GLU A 68 -13.54 -21.92 -10.25
C GLU A 68 -12.45 -22.34 -9.25
N LEU A 69 -12.31 -21.57 -8.17
CA LEU A 69 -11.30 -21.83 -7.14
C LEU A 69 -11.79 -22.74 -5.99
N ASP A 70 -13.07 -23.13 -5.97
CA ASP A 70 -13.72 -23.87 -4.89
C ASP A 70 -13.49 -23.22 -3.50
N VAL A 71 -13.75 -21.91 -3.41
CA VAL A 71 -13.62 -21.15 -2.16
C VAL A 71 -14.84 -20.25 -1.89
N PRO A 72 -15.09 -19.85 -0.63
CA PRO A 72 -16.17 -18.91 -0.33
C PRO A 72 -15.95 -17.55 -1.01
N LEU A 73 -17.04 -16.89 -1.46
CA LEU A 73 -16.96 -15.55 -2.09
C LEU A 73 -16.15 -14.54 -1.25
N GLN A 74 -16.30 -14.59 0.08
CA GLN A 74 -15.58 -13.71 1.00
C GLN A 74 -14.05 -13.86 0.92
N ALA A 75 -13.55 -15.03 0.55
CA ALA A 75 -12.11 -15.22 0.34
C ALA A 75 -11.62 -14.42 -0.87
N ILE A 76 -12.45 -14.25 -1.91
CA ILE A 76 -12.10 -13.58 -3.17
C ILE A 76 -12.12 -12.05 -3.03
N TYR A 77 -13.12 -11.48 -2.34
CA TYR A 77 -13.29 -10.02 -2.24
C TYR A 77 -12.02 -9.28 -1.81
N ARG A 78 -11.31 -9.78 -0.80
CA ARG A 78 -10.07 -9.16 -0.31
C ARG A 78 -8.96 -9.15 -1.36
N HIS A 79 -8.82 -10.23 -2.14
CA HIS A 79 -7.80 -10.32 -3.19
C HIS A 79 -8.12 -9.35 -4.33
N LEU A 80 -9.37 -9.31 -4.79
CA LEU A 80 -9.80 -8.38 -5.83
C LEU A 80 -9.69 -6.92 -5.37
N GLN A 81 -9.98 -6.63 -4.10
CA GLN A 81 -9.81 -5.30 -3.54
C GLN A 81 -8.35 -4.84 -3.64
N TRP A 82 -7.42 -5.65 -3.14
CA TRP A 82 -5.99 -5.31 -3.19
C TRP A 82 -5.51 -5.11 -4.63
N LEU A 83 -5.89 -5.99 -5.55
CA LEU A 83 -5.46 -5.91 -6.94
C LEU A 83 -6.04 -4.67 -7.66
N ARG A 84 -7.27 -4.26 -7.32
CA ARG A 84 -7.83 -2.99 -7.83
C ARG A 84 -7.12 -1.77 -7.28
N GLU A 85 -6.81 -1.78 -5.98
CA GLU A 85 -6.11 -0.68 -5.32
C GLU A 85 -4.72 -0.46 -5.91
N VAL A 86 -3.99 -1.54 -6.19
CA VAL A 86 -2.66 -1.46 -6.82
C VAL A 86 -2.74 -1.12 -8.31
N GLY A 87 -3.89 -1.34 -8.96
CA GLY A 87 -4.09 -1.04 -10.39
C GLY A 87 -3.82 -2.24 -11.31
N PHE A 88 -3.89 -3.48 -10.82
CA PHE A 88 -3.75 -4.68 -11.65
C PHE A 88 -4.99 -5.00 -12.48
N LEU A 89 -6.17 -4.59 -11.99
CA LEU A 89 -7.45 -4.98 -12.56
C LEU A 89 -8.19 -3.79 -13.16
N THR A 90 -8.90 -4.06 -14.24
CA THR A 90 -9.95 -3.17 -14.76
C THR A 90 -11.33 -3.76 -14.43
N GLU A 91 -12.30 -2.88 -14.13
CA GLU A 91 -13.69 -3.27 -14.00
C GLU A 91 -14.41 -3.04 -15.34
N ASP A 92 -15.03 -4.08 -15.89
CA ASP A 92 -15.91 -3.93 -17.04
C ASP A 92 -17.32 -3.66 -16.53
N PHE A 93 -17.94 -2.57 -16.99
CA PHE A 93 -19.31 -2.23 -16.63
C PHE A 93 -20.29 -2.91 -17.61
N PRO A 94 -21.10 -3.86 -17.15
CA PRO A 94 -22.08 -4.55 -18.00
C PRO A 94 -23.26 -3.66 -18.48
N GLY A 95 -23.24 -2.35 -18.21
CA GLY A 95 -24.22 -1.38 -18.73
C GLY A 95 -25.51 -1.28 -17.92
N LYS A 96 -25.90 -2.30 -17.16
CA LYS A 96 -27.00 -2.23 -16.17
C LYS A 96 -26.44 -2.15 -14.76
N ALA A 97 -27.06 -1.33 -13.91
CA ALA A 97 -26.62 -1.12 -12.52
C ALA A 97 -26.71 -2.40 -11.65
N GLU A 98 -27.59 -3.34 -12.02
CA GLU A 98 -27.82 -4.59 -11.27
C GLU A 98 -26.93 -5.75 -11.70
N ASP A 99 -26.25 -5.63 -12.85
CA ASP A 99 -25.40 -6.70 -13.34
C ASP A 99 -24.12 -6.79 -12.48
N PRO A 100 -23.64 -8.00 -12.16
CA PRO A 100 -22.50 -8.17 -11.29
C PRO A 100 -21.25 -7.56 -11.94
N LYS A 101 -20.49 -6.80 -11.13
CA LYS A 101 -19.21 -6.25 -11.55
C LYS A 101 -18.28 -7.36 -12.04
N LYS A 102 -17.68 -7.14 -13.21
CA LYS A 102 -16.71 -8.06 -13.81
C LYS A 102 -15.32 -7.44 -13.75
N VAL A 103 -14.32 -8.27 -13.51
CA VAL A 103 -12.91 -7.89 -13.39
C VAL A 103 -12.05 -8.74 -14.32
N ARG A 104 -10.97 -8.15 -14.80
CA ARG A 104 -9.91 -8.85 -15.55
C ARG A 104 -8.60 -8.10 -15.41
N LEU A 105 -7.49 -8.72 -15.84
CA LEU A 105 -6.21 -8.02 -15.90
C LEU A 105 -6.33 -6.80 -16.80
N TRP A 106 -5.75 -5.70 -16.33
CA TRP A 106 -5.64 -4.51 -17.16
C TRP A 106 -4.82 -4.83 -18.41
N HIS A 107 -5.23 -4.28 -19.55
CA HIS A 107 -4.60 -4.51 -20.85
C HIS A 107 -4.48 -5.97 -21.31
N TYR A 108 -5.23 -6.90 -20.70
CA TYR A 108 -5.27 -8.32 -21.09
C TYR A 108 -3.90 -9.02 -20.98
N ASP A 109 -2.96 -8.48 -20.22
CA ASP A 109 -1.60 -8.98 -20.16
C ASP A 109 -0.95 -8.60 -18.83
N LEU A 110 -0.19 -9.52 -18.24
CA LEU A 110 0.42 -9.30 -16.93
C LEU A 110 1.48 -8.20 -16.95
N GLN A 111 2.29 -8.13 -18.01
CA GLN A 111 3.35 -7.13 -18.14
C GLN A 111 2.74 -5.74 -18.36
N LYS A 112 1.74 -5.63 -19.24
CA LYS A 112 1.04 -4.34 -19.44
C LYS A 112 0.22 -3.90 -18.24
N ALA A 113 -0.36 -4.84 -17.48
CA ALA A 113 -0.98 -4.53 -16.21
C ALA A 113 0.05 -3.95 -15.22
N TRP A 114 1.25 -4.54 -15.20
CA TRP A 114 2.36 -4.03 -14.39
C TRP A 114 2.83 -2.64 -14.82
N ASP A 115 2.92 -2.35 -16.13
CA ASP A 115 3.21 -1.00 -16.63
C ASP A 115 2.21 0.03 -16.06
N GLY A 116 0.94 -0.35 -15.92
CA GLY A 116 -0.11 0.45 -15.27
C GLY A 116 0.15 0.68 -13.78
N VAL A 117 0.60 -0.34 -13.05
CA VAL A 117 1.00 -0.25 -11.63
C VAL A 117 2.17 0.71 -11.47
N GLU A 118 3.22 0.57 -12.29
CA GLU A 118 4.39 1.44 -12.27
C GLU A 118 4.03 2.90 -12.57
N ASN A 119 3.18 3.13 -13.58
CA ASN A 119 2.71 4.46 -13.90
C ASN A 119 1.92 5.09 -12.76
N ARG A 120 1.04 4.32 -12.10
CA ARG A 120 0.30 4.80 -10.93
C ARG A 120 1.21 5.12 -9.75
N ALA A 121 2.20 4.27 -9.48
CA ALA A 121 3.20 4.51 -8.44
C ALA A 121 3.99 5.79 -8.74
N ARG A 122 4.41 5.99 -9.99
CA ARG A 122 5.10 7.21 -10.45
C ARG A 122 4.25 8.45 -10.22
N ILE A 123 2.99 8.44 -10.64
CA ILE A 123 2.06 9.55 -10.42
C ILE A 123 1.89 9.87 -8.93
N CYS A 124 1.80 8.83 -8.08
CA CYS A 124 1.73 9.03 -6.63
C CYS A 124 3.01 9.68 -6.09
N LEU A 125 4.18 9.23 -6.51
CA LEU A 125 5.46 9.79 -6.09
C LEU A 125 5.66 11.23 -6.59
N ASP A 126 5.28 11.52 -7.82
CA ASP A 126 5.29 12.87 -8.40
C ASP A 126 4.33 13.78 -7.61
N THR A 127 3.14 13.28 -7.28
CA THR A 127 2.18 14.00 -6.44
C THR A 127 2.78 14.28 -5.06
N TYR A 128 3.40 13.30 -4.41
CA TYR A 128 4.04 13.51 -3.10
C TYR A 128 5.20 14.50 -3.18
N ARG A 129 5.97 14.48 -4.28
CA ARG A 129 7.03 15.45 -4.53
C ARG A 129 6.47 16.86 -4.58
N ASP A 130 5.35 17.06 -5.29
CA ASP A 130 4.69 18.37 -5.36
C ASP A 130 4.15 18.80 -3.99
N ILE A 131 3.60 17.87 -3.20
CA ILE A 131 3.15 18.14 -1.83
C ILE A 131 4.32 18.61 -0.98
N ILE A 132 5.43 17.87 -0.99
CA ILE A 132 6.64 18.22 -0.25
C ILE A 132 7.19 19.58 -0.70
N ASN A 133 7.20 19.88 -2.00
CA ASN A 133 7.64 21.16 -2.51
C ASN A 133 6.77 22.32 -1.98
N ASN A 134 5.45 22.16 -1.97
CA ASN A 134 4.50 23.15 -1.43
C ASN A 134 4.68 23.35 0.09
N LEU A 135 4.81 22.24 0.83
CA LEU A 135 5.08 22.27 2.27
C LEU A 135 6.40 22.98 2.54
N ASN A 136 7.45 22.64 1.81
CA ASN A 136 8.77 23.26 1.95
C ASN A 136 8.74 24.76 1.59
N GLN A 137 8.01 25.17 0.54
CA GLN A 137 7.85 26.59 0.22
C GLN A 137 7.18 27.36 1.37
N THR A 138 6.20 26.75 2.02
CA THR A 138 5.52 27.32 3.19
C THR A 138 6.45 27.37 4.42
N LEU A 139 7.32 26.37 4.58
CA LEU A 139 8.28 26.27 5.68
C LEU A 139 9.56 27.07 5.46
N LYS A 140 9.89 27.47 4.22
CA LYS A 140 11.11 28.25 3.89
C LYS A 140 11.13 29.65 4.48
N GLU A 141 10.02 30.13 5.08
CA GLU A 141 10.05 31.29 5.97
C GLU A 141 10.75 31.00 7.32
N THR A 142 10.97 29.72 7.67
CA THR A 142 11.37 29.30 9.03
C THR A 142 12.72 28.55 9.14
N LYS A 143 13.58 28.51 8.11
CA LYS A 143 15.07 28.34 8.20
C LYS A 143 15.68 27.83 6.88
N GLU A 144 16.69 28.54 6.38
CA GLU A 144 17.43 28.22 5.13
C GLU A 144 18.51 27.14 5.29
N ILE A 145 18.78 26.63 6.49
CA ILE A 145 19.97 25.82 6.75
C ILE A 145 19.60 24.34 6.93
N VAL A 146 19.71 23.58 5.84
CA VAL A 146 19.78 22.11 5.92
C VAL A 146 21.23 21.72 6.25
N PRO A 147 21.51 20.99 7.34
CA PRO A 147 22.88 20.60 7.70
C PRO A 147 23.57 19.76 6.60
N GLU A 148 24.80 20.13 6.24
CA GLU A 148 25.67 19.33 5.37
C GLU A 148 25.89 17.94 6.00
N GLY A 149 25.51 16.88 5.29
CA GLY A 149 25.64 15.47 5.74
C GLY A 149 24.33 14.69 5.77
N MET A 150 23.15 15.34 5.77
CA MET A 150 21.85 14.64 5.68
C MET A 150 21.53 14.05 4.30
N MET A 151 22.36 14.32 3.28
CA MET A 151 22.11 13.97 1.87
C MET A 151 22.62 12.59 1.45
N ALA A 152 23.41 11.92 2.30
CA ALA A 152 24.07 10.67 1.94
C ALA A 152 23.27 9.45 2.42
N LEU A 153 22.28 9.02 1.63
CA LEU A 153 21.71 7.67 1.73
C LEU A 153 22.68 6.68 1.05
N GLU A 154 23.87 6.51 1.63
CA GLU A 154 24.90 5.58 1.10
C GLU A 154 24.66 4.12 1.51
N ARG A 155 23.61 3.87 2.31
CA ARG A 155 23.27 2.51 2.76
C ARG A 155 22.12 1.96 1.97
N ASP A 156 22.35 0.80 1.33
CA ASP A 156 21.30 -0.06 0.81
C ASP A 156 20.54 -0.69 1.99
N GLU A 157 19.56 0.03 2.51
CA GLU A 157 18.62 -0.49 3.50
C GLU A 157 17.35 -0.99 2.81
N THR A 158 16.91 -2.19 3.18
CA THR A 158 15.61 -2.70 2.73
C THR A 158 14.51 -1.96 3.49
N PHE A 159 13.69 -1.18 2.79
CA PHE A 159 12.53 -0.50 3.35
C PHE A 159 11.22 -1.00 2.72
N THR A 160 10.09 -0.70 3.35
CA THR A 160 8.76 -1.06 2.83
C THR A 160 7.85 0.16 2.88
N ILE A 161 7.55 0.71 1.72
CA ILE A 161 6.67 1.86 1.58
C ILE A 161 5.30 1.44 1.03
N ASP A 162 4.24 1.86 1.72
CA ASP A 162 2.87 1.75 1.21
C ASP A 162 2.53 3.03 0.46
N ILE A 163 2.41 2.96 -0.87
CA ILE A 163 2.05 4.11 -1.70
C ILE A 163 0.55 4.08 -1.99
N ARG A 164 -0.13 5.22 -1.80
CA ARG A 164 -1.56 5.38 -2.07
C ARG A 164 -1.86 6.61 -2.89
N GLU A 165 -2.70 6.44 -3.90
CA GLU A 165 -3.27 7.59 -4.60
C GLU A 165 -4.13 8.43 -3.64
N ILE A 166 -3.90 9.73 -3.67
CA ILE A 166 -4.60 10.70 -2.83
C ILE A 166 -5.14 11.80 -3.73
N GLU A 167 -6.45 12.04 -3.65
CA GLU A 167 -7.04 13.22 -4.28
C GLU A 167 -6.57 14.47 -3.52
N ARG A 168 -5.92 15.39 -4.25
CA ARG A 168 -5.60 16.71 -3.71
C ARG A 168 -6.88 17.53 -3.67
N GLY A 169 -7.27 17.96 -2.47
CA GLY A 169 -8.43 18.82 -2.30
C GLY A 169 -8.21 20.19 -2.95
N ASN A 170 -9.30 20.89 -3.26
CA ASN A 170 -9.24 22.21 -3.89
C ASN A 170 -8.67 23.31 -2.97
N ASN A 171 -8.72 23.11 -1.65
CA ASN A 171 -8.21 24.06 -0.67
C ASN A 171 -6.80 23.65 -0.22
N LEU A 172 -5.80 24.08 -1.00
CA LEU A 172 -4.38 23.78 -0.77
C LEU A 172 -3.84 24.67 0.36
N ASN A 173 -3.80 24.12 1.57
CA ASN A 173 -3.13 24.72 2.73
C ASN A 173 -2.20 23.71 3.41
N TYR A 174 -1.31 24.22 4.27
CA TYR A 174 -0.30 23.41 4.96
C TYR A 174 -0.86 22.14 5.62
N GLU A 175 -1.97 22.27 6.37
CA GLU A 175 -2.60 21.15 7.06
C GLU A 175 -3.14 20.10 6.08
N SER A 176 -3.82 20.55 5.03
CA SER A 176 -4.37 19.67 4.00
C SER A 176 -3.29 18.92 3.23
N GLU A 177 -2.15 19.57 2.95
CA GLU A 177 -1.01 19.01 2.23
C GLU A 177 -0.26 18.00 3.10
N LEU A 178 0.04 18.34 4.37
CA LEU A 178 0.68 17.41 5.30
C LEU A 178 -0.21 16.21 5.61
N GLY A 179 -1.52 16.45 5.79
CA GLY A 179 -2.54 15.42 5.93
C GLY A 179 -2.62 14.48 4.73
N ALA A 180 -2.50 15.03 3.51
CA ALA A 180 -2.48 14.26 2.27
C ALA A 180 -1.20 13.42 2.17
N LEU A 181 -0.01 14.00 2.42
CA LEU A 181 1.27 13.28 2.42
C LEU A 181 1.26 12.11 3.39
N GLY A 182 0.88 12.34 4.65
CA GLY A 182 0.88 11.29 5.66
C GLY A 182 -0.11 10.16 5.38
N ARG A 183 -1.24 10.44 4.70
CA ARG A 183 -2.12 9.38 4.18
C ARG A 183 -1.48 8.62 3.02
N GLY A 184 -0.84 9.34 2.10
CA GLY A 184 -0.22 8.80 0.90
C GLY A 184 0.83 7.74 1.24
N ILE A 185 1.74 8.08 2.16
CA ILE A 185 2.81 7.18 2.62
C ILE A 185 2.35 6.17 3.68
N GLY A 186 1.05 6.08 3.97
CA GLY A 186 0.50 5.08 4.89
C GLY A 186 0.83 5.31 6.38
N LEU A 187 1.12 6.55 6.77
CA LEU A 187 1.34 6.93 8.18
C LEU A 187 0.04 7.34 8.87
N PHE A 188 -0.87 8.00 8.16
CA PHE A 188 -2.20 8.37 8.65
C PHE A 188 -3.25 7.40 8.15
N SER A 189 -4.33 7.28 8.91
CA SER A 189 -5.53 6.50 8.59
C SER A 189 -6.78 7.34 8.86
N ASN A 190 -7.95 6.92 8.38
CA ASN A 190 -9.20 7.66 8.52
C ASN A 190 -9.57 7.98 9.99
N HIS A 191 -9.12 7.16 10.95
CA HIS A 191 -9.36 7.37 12.38
C HIS A 191 -8.55 8.52 12.98
N HIS A 192 -7.56 9.04 12.25
CA HIS A 192 -6.78 10.20 12.67
C HIS A 192 -7.42 11.53 12.26
N TYR A 193 -8.57 11.53 11.59
CA TYR A 193 -9.26 12.77 11.24
C TYR A 193 -10.02 13.34 12.45
N PRO A 194 -9.93 14.66 12.75
CA PRO A 194 -9.12 15.68 12.07
C PRO A 194 -7.61 15.55 12.36
N TYR A 195 -6.77 15.62 11.32
CA TYR A 195 -5.36 15.25 11.43
C TYR A 195 -4.57 16.12 12.39
N ARG A 196 -4.85 17.43 12.46
CA ARG A 196 -4.12 18.38 13.31
C ARG A 196 -4.11 18.01 14.79
N GLU A 197 -5.14 17.31 15.25
CA GLU A 197 -5.24 16.86 16.64
C GLU A 197 -4.59 15.48 16.86
N SER A 198 -4.30 14.76 15.77
CA SER A 198 -3.75 13.42 15.82
C SER A 198 -2.27 13.41 16.22
N MET A 199 -1.92 12.45 17.07
CA MET A 199 -0.54 12.17 17.46
C MET A 199 0.47 12.10 16.29
N PRO A 200 0.24 11.30 15.24
CA PRO A 200 1.22 11.18 14.16
C PRO A 200 1.39 12.48 13.37
N TYR A 201 0.36 13.31 13.25
CA TYR A 201 0.47 14.62 12.61
C TYR A 201 1.35 15.55 13.44
N LYS A 202 1.07 15.71 14.74
CA LYS A 202 1.85 16.58 15.62
C LYS A 202 3.32 16.17 15.68
N ILE A 203 3.60 14.86 15.70
CA ILE A 203 4.97 14.34 15.67
C ILE A 203 5.70 14.77 14.39
N ILE A 204 5.09 14.59 13.20
CA ILE A 204 5.75 15.04 11.97
C ILE A 204 5.89 16.56 11.94
N ASP A 205 4.79 17.26 12.18
CA ASP A 205 4.73 18.72 12.04
C ASP A 205 5.67 19.37 13.06
N GLU A 206 5.35 19.27 14.35
CA GLU A 206 5.99 20.04 15.41
C GLU A 206 7.43 19.59 15.71
N CYS A 207 7.73 18.29 15.57
CA CYS A 207 9.07 17.77 15.84
C CYS A 207 9.97 17.79 14.60
N PHE A 208 9.51 17.34 13.43
CA PHE A 208 10.41 17.12 12.29
C PHE A 208 10.34 18.23 11.24
N PHE A 209 9.14 18.66 10.83
CA PHE A 209 8.98 19.67 9.76
C PHE A 209 9.27 21.08 10.27
N GLN A 210 8.81 21.43 11.47
CA GLN A 210 9.07 22.73 12.09
C GLN A 210 10.48 22.86 12.69
N ARG A 211 11.17 21.74 12.95
CA ARG A 211 12.48 21.70 13.61
C ARG A 211 13.43 20.68 12.97
N PRO A 212 13.72 20.81 11.65
CA PRO A 212 14.55 19.86 10.92
C PRO A 212 16.01 19.84 11.39
N ASP A 213 16.47 20.89 12.09
CA ASP A 213 17.80 21.02 12.67
C ASP A 213 17.97 20.26 14.00
N ARG A 214 16.89 19.70 14.56
CA ARG A 214 16.89 19.04 15.86
C ARG A 214 16.78 17.52 15.72
N ALA A 215 17.70 16.81 16.36
CA ALA A 215 17.53 15.39 16.67
C ALA A 215 16.59 15.22 17.88
N TRP A 216 15.74 14.20 17.83
CA TRP A 216 14.74 13.93 18.88
C TRP A 216 14.88 12.53 19.45
N THR A 217 14.81 12.43 20.78
CA THR A 217 14.63 11.15 21.47
C THR A 217 13.15 10.82 21.66
N ALA A 218 12.82 9.54 21.85
CA ALA A 218 11.45 9.11 22.11
C ALA A 218 10.88 9.74 23.40
N GLU A 219 11.72 9.93 24.42
CA GLU A 219 11.39 10.64 25.65
C GLU A 219 11.00 12.09 25.38
N GLU A 220 11.80 12.84 24.62
CA GLU A 220 11.49 14.24 24.29
C GLU A 220 10.21 14.37 23.48
N ILE A 221 9.98 13.49 22.50
CA ILE A 221 8.74 13.50 21.72
C ILE A 221 7.55 13.17 22.63
N SER A 222 7.69 12.20 23.53
CA SER A 222 6.61 11.85 24.46
C SER A 222 6.24 12.98 25.40
N ALA A 223 7.23 13.75 25.87
CA ALA A 223 7.00 14.93 26.69
C ALA A 223 6.39 16.07 25.87
N TRP A 224 6.90 16.33 24.66
CA TRP A 224 6.46 17.43 23.81
C TRP A 224 5.02 17.27 23.32
N ILE A 225 4.66 16.06 22.88
CA ILE A 225 3.33 15.77 22.33
C ILE A 225 2.35 15.29 23.42
N GLU A 226 2.78 15.30 24.69
CA GLU A 226 1.96 14.87 25.84
C GLU A 226 1.41 13.45 25.68
N THR A 227 2.29 12.51 25.33
CA THR A 227 1.94 11.08 25.16
C THR A 227 2.86 10.17 25.98
N THR A 228 2.63 8.87 25.88
CA THR A 228 3.51 7.88 26.52
C THR A 228 4.71 7.58 25.63
N ARG A 229 5.87 7.32 26.26
CA ARG A 229 7.09 6.88 25.56
C ARG A 229 6.85 5.69 24.62
N PRO A 230 6.09 4.63 24.99
CA PRO A 230 5.78 3.54 24.05
C PRO A 230 5.00 3.98 22.82
N THR A 231 4.08 4.94 22.94
CA THR A 231 3.32 5.47 21.81
C THR A 231 4.22 6.30 20.89
N ALA A 232 5.04 7.20 21.45
CA ALA A 232 6.04 7.96 20.67
C ALA A 232 7.00 7.03 19.91
N TYR A 233 7.49 5.99 20.58
CA TYR A 233 8.38 4.99 19.98
C TYR A 233 7.72 4.23 18.82
N ARG A 234 6.43 3.89 18.93
CA ARG A 234 5.68 3.25 17.84
C ARG A 234 5.62 4.13 16.58
N HIS A 235 5.38 5.43 16.75
CA HIS A 235 5.34 6.37 15.63
C HIS A 235 6.72 6.60 15.02
N LEU A 236 7.76 6.72 15.84
CA LEU A 236 9.16 6.78 15.38
C LEU A 236 9.54 5.55 14.56
N ASN A 237 9.28 4.35 15.09
CA ASN A 237 9.59 3.12 14.36
C ASN A 237 8.81 3.01 13.05
N ARG A 238 7.56 3.50 13.02
CA ARG A 238 6.80 3.57 11.76
C ARG A 238 7.49 4.49 10.78
N LEU A 239 7.85 5.71 11.17
CA LEU A 239 8.55 6.69 10.31
C LEU A 239 9.90 6.17 9.80
N ILE A 240 10.66 5.44 10.64
CA ILE A 240 11.95 4.83 10.25
C ILE A 240 11.74 3.65 9.28
N SER A 241 10.62 2.93 9.40
CA SER A 241 10.32 1.76 8.56
C SER A 241 9.74 2.10 7.19
N LEU A 242 9.26 3.33 7.00
CA LEU A 242 8.72 3.82 5.73
C LEU A 242 9.84 3.99 4.70
#